data_AF-A0A953XJH4-F1
#
_entry.id   AF-A0A953XJH4-F1
#
_cell.length_a   1.000
_cell.length_b   1.000
_cell.length_c   1.000
_cell.angle_alpha   90.00
_cell.angle_beta   90.00
_cell.angle_gamma   90.00
#
_symmetry.space_group_name_H-M   'P 1'
#
loop_
_entity.id
_entity.type
_entity.pdbx_description
1 polymer ?
#
loop_
_entity_poly.entity_id
_entity_poly.type
_entity_poly.pdbx_seq_one_letter_code
_entity_poly.pdbx_strand_id
1 'polypeptide(L)'
;MPDPDRLAELSSALDEFLRTRELEQGRELPPEAPTLEDRRAELNEKFWVIVRQLVSTALPEGPDEPLQLSDAGRALIDFGVFPHPLLDELRGKLDTGSRVEGVVLFHDSLNAVLDDALRRDVIAEFRRDIDALGRDIALWPDTHLAHIHYRNAKIKDVLGDTTRGQHVLRLLSEVDEKLEQYKRLEARESAGDLGADDRKAWGTIRHFVDARLKEVGETVGSFASTPDPGSSATAAEALAATEAVQSSVAHLIELHEKQRALEEQVLEQQAASRRVTRPELEKALNRELSAVAGLLRLAARYVHYSECAVPVDEAVEFIDADRAADAMQRMLRFDPRLIDNPLAARFGPPELLLAPGIGDGVFDASRNRWVVPQRCTRSAAESLAHAAVLYRLEIDSKEMKKALLASYRESIPANRNVRANLKLRTNLIRDYINWMTLETFGEEVLSRETREWFERHIAPNKNEPWQPPEYRGMNEYQLKAELKELDELVESADHEYRIGVLEWMLAREDEQAIRERVLPRLDRAITLDADFPAPVYSAAILRMHLKDFQKAIAGFRRFTELVPRSWWSRKAIELCAHCR
;
A
#
# COMPACT_ATOMS: atom_id res chain seq x y z
N MET A 1 18.81 25.88 8.66
CA MET A 1 18.99 26.02 10.13
C MET A 1 17.93 26.97 10.63
N PRO A 2 17.27 26.69 11.77
CA PRO A 2 16.28 27.61 12.34
C PRO A 2 16.96 28.93 12.74
N ASP A 3 16.20 30.02 12.69
CA ASP A 3 16.64 31.35 13.11
C ASP A 3 17.08 31.31 14.59
N PRO A 4 18.36 31.64 14.92
CA PRO A 4 18.88 31.57 16.28
C PRO A 4 18.08 32.41 17.28
N ASP A 5 17.61 33.58 16.87
CA ASP A 5 16.85 34.49 17.75
C ASP A 5 15.50 33.86 18.13
N ARG A 6 14.88 33.18 17.18
CA ARG A 6 13.62 32.44 17.42
C ARG A 6 13.82 31.19 18.26
N LEU A 7 14.92 30.46 18.08
CA LEU A 7 15.25 29.34 18.97
C LEU A 7 15.51 29.84 20.40
N ALA A 8 16.10 31.01 20.57
CA ALA A 8 16.24 31.65 21.87
C ALA A 8 14.87 32.03 22.47
N GLU A 9 13.93 32.56 21.67
CA GLU A 9 12.54 32.80 22.11
C GLU A 9 11.84 31.51 22.56
N LEU A 10 12.02 30.40 21.84
CA LEU A 10 11.44 29.10 22.20
C LEU A 10 12.07 28.51 23.47
N SER A 11 13.39 28.64 23.60
CA SER A 11 14.14 28.23 24.80
C SER A 11 13.69 29.03 26.02
N SER A 12 13.54 30.35 25.88
CA SER A 12 13.02 31.21 26.95
C SER A 12 11.61 30.82 27.38
N ALA A 13 10.74 30.47 26.42
CA ALA A 13 9.38 30.00 26.74
C ALA A 13 9.39 28.65 27.48
N LEU A 14 10.32 27.76 27.13
CA LEU A 14 10.52 26.50 27.84
C LEU A 14 11.02 26.76 29.28
N ASP A 15 12.00 27.64 29.47
CA ASP A 15 12.49 28.05 30.80
C ASP A 15 11.39 28.68 31.67
N GLU A 16 10.50 29.47 31.07
CA GLU A 16 9.33 30.03 31.77
C GLU A 16 8.33 28.94 32.16
N PHE A 17 8.03 27.99 31.27
CA PHE A 17 7.16 26.85 31.56
C PHE A 17 7.71 26.03 32.75
N LEU A 18 9.01 25.74 32.76
CA LEU A 18 9.66 24.94 33.80
C LEU A 18 9.65 25.65 35.16
N ARG A 19 9.94 26.96 35.17
CA ARG A 19 9.84 27.77 36.39
C ARG A 19 8.42 27.77 36.95
N THR A 20 7.40 27.91 36.10
CA THR A 20 5.99 27.81 36.54
C THR A 20 5.69 26.41 37.10
N ARG A 21 6.18 25.34 36.46
CA ARG A 21 6.02 23.95 36.94
C ARG A 21 6.62 23.74 38.33
N GLU A 22 7.83 24.23 38.57
CA GLU A 22 8.50 24.15 39.87
C GLU A 22 7.75 24.95 40.95
N LEU A 23 7.21 26.12 40.59
CA LEU A 23 6.41 26.94 41.51
C LEU A 23 5.12 26.23 41.92
N GLU A 24 4.37 25.63 40.98
CA GLU A 24 3.14 24.88 41.28
C GLU A 24 3.41 23.63 42.14
N GLN A 25 4.56 22.97 41.96
CA GLN A 25 4.96 21.82 42.78
C GLN A 25 5.36 22.23 44.21
N GLY A 26 5.73 23.50 44.43
CA GLY A 26 6.26 24.00 45.69
C GLY A 26 5.36 24.94 46.50
N ARG A 27 4.45 25.70 45.88
CA ARG A 27 3.66 26.79 46.50
C ARG A 27 2.38 27.15 45.71
N GLU A 28 1.45 27.87 46.35
CA GLU A 28 0.37 28.58 45.66
C GLU A 28 0.96 29.71 44.80
N LEU A 29 0.70 29.67 43.49
CA LEU A 29 1.00 30.77 42.57
C LEU A 29 0.16 32.00 42.94
N PRO A 30 0.67 33.23 42.74
CA PRO A 30 -0.17 34.43 42.80
C PRO A 30 -1.37 34.29 41.86
N PRO A 31 -2.58 34.74 42.25
CA PRO A 31 -3.79 34.57 41.44
C PRO A 31 -3.74 35.25 40.06
N GLU A 32 -2.80 36.17 39.84
CA GLU A 32 -2.59 36.86 38.56
C GLU A 32 -1.45 36.26 37.71
N ALA A 33 -0.74 35.24 38.20
CA ALA A 33 0.33 34.61 37.46
C ALA A 33 -0.23 33.69 36.35
N PRO A 34 0.41 33.62 35.17
CA PRO A 34 0.04 32.66 34.13
C PRO A 34 0.09 31.23 34.68
N THR A 35 -0.95 30.45 34.39
CA THR A 35 -1.03 29.05 34.80
C THR A 35 -0.05 28.19 33.99
N LEU A 36 0.22 26.97 34.45
CA LEU A 36 1.00 26.02 33.66
C LEU A 36 0.37 25.72 32.29
N GLU A 37 -0.95 25.74 32.19
CA GLU A 37 -1.68 25.56 30.93
C GLU A 37 -1.46 26.75 29.98
N ASP A 38 -1.50 27.99 30.49
CA ASP A 38 -1.21 29.19 29.69
C ASP A 38 0.22 29.15 29.14
N ARG A 39 1.20 28.78 29.97
CA ARG A 39 2.61 28.65 29.54
C ARG A 39 2.83 27.54 28.53
N ARG A 40 2.11 26.43 28.67
CA ARG A 40 2.15 25.34 27.68
C ARG A 40 1.56 25.78 26.33
N ALA A 41 0.45 26.50 26.34
CA ALA A 41 -0.17 27.04 25.14
C ALA A 41 0.76 28.02 24.43
N GLU A 42 1.38 28.94 25.18
CA GLU A 42 2.39 29.88 24.67
C GLU A 42 3.58 29.14 24.02
N LEU A 43 4.13 28.14 24.71
CA LEU A 43 5.23 27.32 24.20
C LEU A 43 4.85 26.61 22.88
N ASN A 44 3.66 26.01 22.84
CA ASN A 44 3.16 25.32 21.66
C ASN A 44 2.91 26.29 20.48
N GLU A 45 2.38 27.48 20.74
CA GLU A 45 2.20 28.51 19.71
C GLU A 45 3.55 28.93 19.10
N LYS A 46 4.53 29.26 19.94
CA LYS A 46 5.89 29.61 19.51
C LYS A 46 6.53 28.49 18.69
N PHE A 47 6.38 27.24 19.12
CA PHE A 47 6.86 26.09 18.37
C PHE A 47 6.32 26.08 16.93
N TRP A 48 5.01 26.19 16.74
CA TRP A 48 4.40 26.13 15.41
C TRP A 48 4.74 27.36 14.55
N VAL A 49 4.98 28.53 15.15
CA VAL A 49 5.49 29.71 14.42
C VAL A 49 6.87 29.42 13.85
N ILE A 50 7.76 28.85 14.65
CA ILE A 50 9.13 28.53 14.24
C ILE A 50 9.16 27.44 13.18
N VAL A 51 8.35 26.39 13.33
CA VAL A 51 8.25 25.33 12.32
C VAL A 51 7.80 25.89 10.97
N ARG A 52 6.80 26.77 10.93
CA ARG A 52 6.36 27.41 9.67
C ARG A 52 7.46 28.24 9.02
N GLN A 53 8.19 29.02 9.82
CA GLN A 53 9.34 29.80 9.32
C GLN A 53 10.46 28.90 8.80
N LEU A 54 10.80 27.84 9.54
CA LEU A 54 11.81 26.86 9.16
C LEU A 54 11.43 26.20 7.82
N VAL A 55 10.18 25.76 7.65
CA VAL A 55 9.72 25.12 6.41
C VAL A 55 9.73 26.10 5.23
N SER A 56 9.29 27.35 5.41
CA SER A 56 9.35 28.39 4.36
C SER A 56 10.79 28.73 3.95
N THR A 57 11.73 28.75 4.90
CA THR A 57 13.15 29.00 4.62
C THR A 57 13.87 27.80 4.02
N ALA A 58 13.42 26.58 4.31
CA ALA A 58 13.96 25.33 3.78
C ALA A 58 13.39 24.93 2.42
N LEU A 59 12.52 25.76 1.82
CA LEU A 59 12.02 25.53 0.47
C LEU A 59 13.18 25.47 -0.53
N PRO A 60 13.15 24.50 -1.45
CA PRO A 60 14.20 24.36 -2.45
C PRO A 60 14.21 25.54 -3.43
N GLU A 61 15.37 25.80 -4.02
CA GLU A 61 15.49 26.74 -5.14
C GLU A 61 15.13 26.07 -6.46
N GLY A 62 15.38 24.75 -6.58
CA GLY A 62 15.10 23.95 -7.77
C GLY A 62 13.81 23.13 -7.67
N PRO A 63 13.15 22.82 -8.81
CA PRO A 63 11.93 22.03 -8.85
C PRO A 63 12.15 20.55 -8.54
N ASP A 64 13.40 20.07 -8.45
CA ASP A 64 13.75 18.65 -8.23
C ASP A 64 14.37 18.38 -6.85
N GLU A 65 14.56 19.41 -6.01
CA GLU A 65 15.21 19.25 -4.70
C GLU A 65 14.18 19.04 -3.57
N PRO A 66 14.46 18.16 -2.59
CA PRO A 66 13.63 18.04 -1.40
C PRO A 66 13.76 19.28 -0.49
N LEU A 67 12.98 19.33 0.60
CA LEU A 67 13.15 20.34 1.64
C LEU A 67 14.57 20.27 2.23
N GLN A 68 15.27 21.41 2.22
CA GLN A 68 16.65 21.52 2.66
C GLN A 68 16.74 21.70 4.19
N LEU A 69 16.34 20.67 4.93
CA LEU A 69 16.33 20.64 6.39
C LEU A 69 17.63 20.07 6.95
N SER A 70 18.31 20.86 7.79
CA SER A 70 19.39 20.39 8.66
C SER A 70 18.89 19.37 9.68
N ASP A 71 19.76 18.54 10.24
CA ASP A 71 19.41 17.54 11.27
C ASP A 71 18.69 18.15 12.48
N ALA A 72 19.13 19.33 12.95
CA ALA A 72 18.46 20.05 14.02
C ALA A 72 17.05 20.54 13.63
N GLY A 73 16.83 20.83 12.35
CA GLY A 73 15.53 21.22 11.80
C GLY A 73 14.59 20.03 11.69
N ARG A 74 15.09 18.87 11.26
CA ARG A 74 14.34 17.60 11.27
C ARG A 74 13.98 17.21 12.69
N ALA A 75 14.94 17.29 13.63
CA ALA A 75 14.70 17.00 15.04
C ALA A 75 13.59 17.86 15.65
N LEU A 76 13.56 19.16 15.30
CA LEU A 76 12.50 20.07 15.74
C LEU A 76 11.14 19.69 15.12
N ILE A 77 11.10 19.42 13.81
CA ILE A 77 9.86 19.11 13.08
C ILE A 77 9.28 17.76 13.48
N ASP A 78 10.12 16.73 13.58
CA ASP A 78 9.64 15.37 13.85
C ASP A 78 9.38 15.16 15.33
N PHE A 79 10.24 15.70 16.20
CA PHE A 79 10.29 15.35 17.62
C PHE A 79 10.00 16.47 18.60
N GLY A 80 9.84 17.72 18.11
CA GLY A 80 9.70 18.87 19.00
C GLY A 80 10.98 19.19 19.77
N VAL A 81 12.13 18.64 19.35
CA VAL A 81 13.41 18.74 20.04
C VAL A 81 14.31 19.79 19.38
N PHE A 82 14.87 20.68 20.20
CA PHE A 82 15.80 21.72 19.79
C PHE A 82 16.95 21.84 20.80
N PRO A 83 18.05 22.57 20.48
CA PRO A 83 19.17 22.72 21.39
C PRO A 83 18.75 23.36 22.72
N HIS A 84 18.65 22.54 23.77
CA HIS A 84 18.28 22.95 25.12
C HIS A 84 18.75 21.86 26.12
N PRO A 85 19.35 22.22 27.27
CA PRO A 85 19.94 21.23 28.19
C PRO A 85 19.00 20.11 28.64
N LEU A 86 17.71 20.41 28.83
CA LEU A 86 16.71 19.40 29.21
C LEU A 86 16.30 18.45 28.09
N LEU A 87 16.50 18.85 26.85
CA LEU A 87 16.12 18.06 25.68
C LEU A 87 17.29 17.22 25.16
N ASP A 88 18.51 17.46 25.62
CA ASP A 88 19.71 16.76 25.16
C ASP A 88 19.65 15.24 25.45
N GLU A 89 19.09 14.86 26.60
CA GLU A 89 18.91 13.43 26.93
C GLU A 89 17.91 12.76 26.00
N LEU A 90 16.78 13.41 25.72
CA LEU A 90 15.78 12.92 24.77
C LEU A 90 16.39 12.81 23.37
N ARG A 91 17.12 13.84 22.93
CA ARG A 91 17.80 13.86 21.64
C ARG A 91 18.74 12.66 21.45
N GLY A 92 19.42 12.22 22.51
CA GLY A 92 20.29 11.03 22.46
C GLY A 92 19.54 9.70 22.35
N LYS A 93 18.24 9.66 22.67
CA LYS A 93 17.38 8.46 22.60
C LYS A 93 16.57 8.36 21.30
N LEU A 94 16.45 9.46 20.57
CA LEU A 94 15.66 9.51 19.34
C LEU A 94 16.47 9.00 18.16
N ASP A 95 16.00 7.96 17.50
CA ASP A 95 16.52 7.59 16.19
C ASP A 95 15.99 8.59 15.15
N THR A 96 16.88 9.49 14.72
CA THR A 96 16.55 10.52 13.72
C THR A 96 16.83 10.06 12.28
N GLY A 97 17.23 8.80 12.05
CA GLY A 97 17.86 8.40 10.80
C GLY A 97 17.36 7.11 10.15
N SER A 98 16.84 6.15 10.92
CA SER A 98 16.35 4.91 10.31
C SER A 98 14.94 5.08 9.74
N ARG A 99 14.77 4.75 8.45
CA ARG A 99 13.44 4.60 7.86
C ARG A 99 12.88 3.26 8.29
N VAL A 100 11.76 3.31 9.01
CA VAL A 100 10.99 2.11 9.38
C VAL A 100 9.85 1.94 8.39
N GLU A 101 9.74 0.76 7.79
CA GLU A 101 8.74 0.49 6.77
C GLU A 101 7.32 0.73 7.30
N GLY A 102 6.51 1.45 6.52
CA GLY A 102 5.13 1.79 6.87
C GLY A 102 4.98 2.94 7.88
N VAL A 103 6.07 3.50 8.41
CA VAL A 103 6.07 4.67 9.30
C VAL A 103 6.68 5.87 8.61
N VAL A 104 5.91 6.95 8.54
CA VAL A 104 6.30 8.23 7.93
C VAL A 104 6.57 9.24 9.04
N LEU A 105 7.75 9.87 8.99
CA LEU A 105 8.06 11.01 9.87
C LEU A 105 7.47 12.29 9.30
N PHE A 106 7.28 13.30 10.15
CA PHE A 106 6.54 14.49 9.76
C PHE A 106 7.26 15.29 8.66
N HIS A 107 8.59 15.39 8.68
CA HIS A 107 9.33 16.03 7.60
C HIS A 107 9.20 15.29 6.26
N ASP A 108 9.15 13.95 6.26
CA ASP A 108 8.91 13.14 5.05
C ASP A 108 7.51 13.41 4.50
N SER A 109 6.51 13.54 5.38
CA SER A 109 5.16 13.94 4.96
C SER A 109 5.14 15.33 4.34
N LEU A 110 5.97 16.27 4.81
CA LEU A 110 6.09 17.60 4.19
C LEU A 110 6.76 17.54 2.81
N ASN A 111 7.75 16.65 2.63
CA ASN A 111 8.32 16.38 1.31
C ASN A 111 7.28 15.79 0.36
N ALA A 112 6.43 14.86 0.81
CA ALA A 112 5.35 14.33 -0.02
C ALA A 112 4.35 15.43 -0.46
N VAL A 113 4.06 16.42 0.39
CA VAL A 113 3.26 17.59 -0.01
C VAL A 113 3.95 18.44 -1.08
N LEU A 114 5.27 18.62 -0.93
CA LEU A 114 6.09 19.34 -1.90
C LEU A 114 6.11 18.59 -3.24
N ASP A 115 6.26 17.27 -3.21
CA ASP A 115 6.28 16.41 -4.38
C ASP A 115 4.93 16.42 -5.13
N ASP A 116 3.80 16.38 -4.41
CA ASP A 116 2.46 16.55 -4.99
C ASP A 116 2.27 17.94 -5.61
N ALA A 117 2.64 19.00 -4.88
CA ALA A 117 2.54 20.38 -5.38
C ALA A 117 3.38 20.60 -6.65
N LEU A 118 4.56 19.97 -6.72
CA LEU A 118 5.45 20.00 -7.88
C LEU A 118 5.16 18.90 -8.91
N ARG A 119 4.15 18.06 -8.68
CA ARG A 119 3.70 16.97 -9.57
C ARG A 119 4.79 15.95 -9.87
N ARG A 120 5.76 15.78 -8.97
CA ARG A 120 6.92 14.90 -9.17
C ARG A 120 6.50 13.44 -9.32
N ASP A 121 5.57 12.98 -8.51
CA ASP A 121 5.09 11.59 -8.56
C ASP A 121 4.37 11.28 -9.86
N VAL A 122 3.52 12.20 -10.35
CA VAL A 122 2.83 12.08 -11.63
C VAL A 122 3.82 12.04 -12.79
N ILE A 123 4.84 12.92 -12.77
CA ILE A 123 5.89 12.93 -13.79
C ILE A 123 6.70 11.62 -13.74
N ALA A 124 7.02 11.13 -12.54
CA ALA A 124 7.75 9.88 -12.36
C ALA A 124 6.95 8.65 -12.81
N GLU A 125 5.63 8.65 -12.60
CA GLU A 125 4.71 7.62 -13.10
C GLU A 125 4.71 7.57 -14.62
N PHE A 126 4.48 8.70 -15.30
CA PHE A 126 4.53 8.75 -16.77
C PHE A 126 5.88 8.32 -17.33
N ARG A 127 7.00 8.68 -16.66
CA ARG A 127 8.33 8.20 -17.07
C ARG A 127 8.48 6.69 -16.93
N ARG A 128 7.98 6.10 -15.85
CA ARG A 128 7.98 4.62 -15.68
C ARG A 128 7.18 3.94 -16.79
N ASP A 129 6.05 4.51 -17.19
CA ASP A 129 5.22 3.99 -18.28
C ASP A 129 5.92 4.14 -19.64
N ILE A 130 6.58 5.27 -19.89
CA ILE A 130 7.42 5.48 -21.09
C ILE A 130 8.55 4.44 -21.13
N ASP A 131 9.23 4.20 -20.01
CA ASP A 131 10.30 3.21 -19.91
C ASP A 131 9.78 1.78 -20.13
N ALA A 132 8.57 1.47 -19.64
CA ALA A 132 7.91 0.18 -19.88
C ALA A 132 7.57 -0.01 -21.37
N LEU A 133 6.94 0.98 -21.99
CA LEU A 133 6.67 0.96 -23.44
C LEU A 133 7.96 0.88 -24.26
N GLY A 134 9.03 1.56 -23.83
CA GLY A 134 10.34 1.50 -24.47
C GLY A 134 10.92 0.08 -24.49
N ARG A 135 10.72 -0.69 -23.41
CA ARG A 135 11.11 -2.12 -23.37
C ARG A 135 10.27 -2.96 -24.34
N ASP A 136 8.96 -2.74 -24.38
CA ASP A 136 8.07 -3.48 -25.29
C ASP A 136 8.41 -3.20 -26.76
N ILE A 137 8.65 -1.93 -27.11
CA ILE A 137 9.09 -1.51 -28.44
C ILE A 137 10.45 -2.13 -28.78
N ALA A 138 11.39 -2.19 -27.84
CA ALA A 138 12.70 -2.80 -28.06
C ALA A 138 12.62 -4.32 -28.30
N LEU A 139 11.64 -5.02 -27.71
CA LEU A 139 11.38 -6.44 -27.90
C LEU A 139 10.52 -6.76 -29.14
N TRP A 140 9.91 -5.73 -29.73
CA TRP A 140 9.02 -5.91 -30.88
C TRP A 140 9.68 -6.56 -32.10
N PRO A 141 10.93 -6.21 -32.51
CA PRO A 141 11.55 -6.82 -33.69
C PRO A 141 11.63 -8.35 -33.61
N ASP A 142 11.98 -8.89 -32.44
CA ASP A 142 12.07 -10.34 -32.23
C ASP A 142 10.69 -11.00 -32.26
N THR A 143 9.71 -10.37 -31.61
CA THR A 143 8.31 -10.83 -31.58
C THR A 143 7.70 -10.83 -32.99
N HIS A 144 7.95 -9.76 -33.76
CA HIS A 144 7.49 -9.62 -35.13
C HIS A 144 8.15 -10.63 -36.06
N LEU A 145 9.46 -10.84 -35.92
CA LEU A 145 10.19 -11.86 -36.68
C LEU A 145 9.66 -13.27 -36.39
N ALA A 146 9.31 -13.57 -35.14
CA ALA A 146 8.67 -14.84 -34.78
C ALA A 146 7.32 -15.04 -35.50
N HIS A 147 6.50 -13.99 -35.61
CA HIS A 147 5.25 -14.05 -36.40
C HIS A 147 5.52 -14.29 -37.89
N ILE A 148 6.54 -13.63 -38.46
CA ILE A 148 6.95 -13.85 -39.87
C ILE A 148 7.39 -15.30 -40.08
N HIS A 149 8.23 -15.84 -39.18
CA HIS A 149 8.68 -17.23 -39.27
C HIS A 149 7.52 -18.21 -39.16
N TYR A 150 6.61 -17.99 -38.21
CA TYR A 150 5.42 -18.82 -38.04
C TYR A 150 4.52 -18.80 -39.28
N ARG A 151 4.23 -17.61 -39.82
CA ARG A 151 3.48 -17.45 -41.07
C ARG A 151 4.16 -18.19 -42.22
N ASN A 152 5.47 -18.01 -42.39
CA ASN A 152 6.21 -18.63 -43.48
C ASN A 152 6.22 -20.16 -43.37
N ALA A 153 6.28 -20.71 -42.16
CA ALA A 153 6.14 -22.15 -41.92
C ALA A 153 4.75 -22.65 -42.34
N LYS A 154 3.68 -21.95 -41.96
CA LYS A 154 2.30 -22.31 -42.35
C LYS A 154 2.07 -22.23 -43.86
N ILE A 155 2.66 -21.25 -44.54
CA ILE A 155 2.61 -21.18 -46.00
C ILE A 155 3.32 -22.38 -46.65
N LYS A 156 4.45 -22.82 -46.09
CA LYS A 156 5.14 -24.03 -46.54
C LYS A 156 4.34 -25.30 -46.27
N ASP A 157 3.65 -25.39 -45.15
CA ASP A 157 2.78 -26.53 -44.85
C ASP A 157 1.64 -26.67 -45.89
N VAL A 158 1.10 -25.54 -46.36
CA VAL A 158 0.02 -25.52 -47.37
C VAL A 158 0.55 -25.77 -48.79
N LEU A 159 1.62 -25.08 -49.20
CA LEU A 159 2.03 -25.03 -50.61
C LEU A 159 3.30 -25.82 -50.92
N GLY A 160 3.97 -26.36 -49.90
CA GLY A 160 5.29 -26.99 -49.99
C GLY A 160 6.38 -26.04 -50.52
N ASP A 161 7.56 -26.60 -50.81
CA ASP A 161 8.65 -25.89 -51.49
C ASP A 161 8.42 -25.80 -53.02
N THR A 162 7.16 -25.64 -53.44
CA THR A 162 6.80 -25.52 -54.85
C THR A 162 7.12 -24.12 -55.39
N THR A 163 7.18 -23.95 -56.71
CA THR A 163 7.31 -22.63 -57.35
C THR A 163 6.19 -21.67 -56.91
N ARG A 164 4.98 -22.19 -56.66
CA ARG A 164 3.86 -21.41 -56.14
C ARG A 164 4.09 -20.98 -54.69
N GLY A 165 4.55 -21.89 -53.82
CA GLY A 165 4.91 -21.57 -52.44
C GLY A 165 6.01 -20.50 -52.35
N GLN A 166 7.07 -20.64 -53.15
CA GLN A 166 8.14 -19.64 -53.23
C GLN A 166 7.65 -18.29 -53.75
N HIS A 167 6.75 -18.29 -54.73
CA HIS A 167 6.13 -17.06 -55.23
C HIS A 167 5.32 -16.36 -54.13
N VAL A 168 4.46 -17.09 -53.40
CA VAL A 168 3.67 -16.53 -52.28
C VAL A 168 4.57 -15.96 -51.19
N LEU A 169 5.63 -16.66 -50.79
CA LEU A 169 6.59 -16.16 -49.80
C LEU A 169 7.29 -14.88 -50.27
N ARG A 170 7.60 -14.76 -51.56
CA ARG A 170 8.15 -13.53 -52.14
C ARG A 170 7.15 -12.39 -52.08
N LEU A 171 5.88 -12.62 -52.43
CA LEU A 171 4.83 -11.60 -52.32
C LEU A 171 4.66 -11.12 -50.88
N LEU A 172 4.71 -12.03 -49.90
CA LEU A 172 4.62 -11.69 -48.49
C LEU A 172 5.84 -10.90 -48.01
N SER A 173 7.05 -11.25 -48.47
CA SER A 173 8.25 -10.44 -48.21
C SER A 173 8.13 -9.02 -48.79
N GLU A 174 7.60 -8.89 -50.01
CA GLU A 174 7.31 -7.59 -50.64
C GLU A 174 6.29 -6.77 -49.81
N VAL A 175 5.29 -7.44 -49.21
CA VAL A 175 4.32 -6.81 -48.30
C VAL A 175 4.99 -6.37 -47.00
N ASP A 176 5.79 -7.23 -46.38
CA ASP A 176 6.47 -6.94 -45.10
C ASP A 176 7.34 -5.68 -45.20
N GLU A 177 8.05 -5.50 -46.32
CA GLU A 177 8.85 -4.29 -46.60
C GLU A 177 8.02 -2.99 -46.66
N LYS A 178 6.71 -3.09 -46.92
CA LYS A 178 5.79 -1.95 -47.05
C LYS A 178 4.79 -1.84 -45.91
N LEU A 179 4.73 -2.83 -45.03
CA LEU A 179 3.66 -3.00 -44.07
C LEU A 179 3.62 -1.89 -43.02
N GLU A 180 4.79 -1.44 -42.53
CA GLU A 180 4.90 -0.33 -41.59
C GLU A 180 4.36 0.98 -42.19
N GLN A 181 4.76 1.30 -43.42
CA GLN A 181 4.29 2.50 -44.12
C GLN A 181 2.79 2.40 -44.44
N TYR A 182 2.31 1.21 -44.83
CA TYR A 182 0.89 0.94 -45.08
C TYR A 182 0.07 1.20 -43.81
N LYS A 183 0.44 0.57 -42.69
CA LYS A 183 -0.30 0.72 -41.42
C LYS A 183 -0.24 2.14 -40.85
N ARG A 184 0.87 2.86 -41.01
CA ARG A 184 0.96 4.28 -40.61
C ARG A 184 -0.01 5.16 -41.39
N LEU A 185 -0.11 4.97 -42.70
CA LEU A 185 -1.01 5.76 -43.54
C LEU A 185 -2.48 5.34 -43.35
N GLU A 186 -2.76 4.07 -43.10
CA GLU A 186 -4.09 3.55 -42.74
C GLU A 186 -4.62 4.20 -41.44
N ALA A 187 -3.77 4.27 -40.41
CA ALA A 187 -4.12 4.92 -39.14
C ALA A 187 -4.44 6.42 -39.34
N ARG A 188 -3.61 7.13 -40.12
CA ARG A 188 -3.84 8.55 -40.45
C ARG A 188 -5.06 8.78 -41.33
N GLU A 189 -5.37 7.88 -42.27
CA GLU A 189 -6.61 7.95 -43.05
C GLU A 189 -7.83 7.83 -42.13
N SER A 190 -7.80 6.85 -41.23
CA SER A 190 -8.88 6.58 -40.29
C SER A 190 -9.13 7.76 -39.33
N ALA A 191 -8.07 8.49 -38.97
CA ALA A 191 -8.15 9.73 -38.19
C ALA A 191 -8.57 10.97 -39.02
N GLY A 192 -8.60 10.87 -40.35
CA GLY A 192 -8.91 12.00 -41.24
C GLY A 192 -7.76 13.01 -41.41
N ASP A 193 -6.53 12.67 -41.01
CA ASP A 193 -5.37 13.57 -40.94
C ASP A 193 -4.35 13.34 -42.09
N LEU A 194 -4.85 12.96 -43.27
CA LEU A 194 -4.02 12.82 -44.46
C LEU A 194 -3.97 14.11 -45.27
N GLY A 195 -2.76 14.67 -45.39
CA GLY A 195 -2.43 15.73 -46.35
C GLY A 195 -2.51 15.25 -47.81
N ALA A 196 -2.46 16.19 -48.77
CA ALA A 196 -2.62 15.88 -50.19
C ALA A 196 -1.56 14.89 -50.72
N ASP A 197 -0.29 15.07 -50.33
CA ASP A 197 0.81 14.19 -50.74
C ASP A 197 0.68 12.80 -50.10
N ASP A 198 0.31 12.74 -48.82
CA ASP A 198 0.11 11.49 -48.10
C ASP A 198 -1.08 10.69 -48.65
N ARG A 199 -2.15 11.33 -49.12
CA ARG A 199 -3.27 10.65 -49.80
C ARG A 199 -2.82 9.96 -51.07
N LYS A 200 -1.93 10.59 -51.84
CA LYS A 200 -1.37 9.99 -53.07
C LYS A 200 -0.46 8.80 -52.73
N ALA A 201 0.40 8.96 -51.71
CA ALA A 201 1.24 7.88 -51.21
C ALA A 201 0.39 6.70 -50.68
N TRP A 202 -0.65 7.01 -49.91
CA TRP A 202 -1.61 6.04 -49.39
C TRP A 202 -2.31 5.26 -50.50
N GLY A 203 -2.86 5.92 -51.51
CA GLY A 203 -3.49 5.23 -52.64
C GLY A 203 -2.52 4.29 -53.36
N THR A 204 -1.26 4.69 -53.49
CA THR A 204 -0.21 3.87 -54.14
C THR A 204 0.13 2.63 -53.30
N ILE A 205 0.41 2.82 -52.00
CA ILE A 205 0.83 1.72 -51.12
C ILE A 205 -0.33 0.77 -50.80
N ARG A 206 -1.54 1.31 -50.61
CA ARG A 206 -2.74 0.52 -50.39
C ARG A 206 -3.01 -0.39 -51.57
N HIS A 207 -3.00 0.15 -52.78
CA HIS A 207 -3.19 -0.65 -53.99
C HIS A 207 -2.13 -1.76 -54.10
N PHE A 208 -0.87 -1.46 -53.79
CA PHE A 208 0.21 -2.44 -53.79
C PHE A 208 -0.03 -3.58 -52.79
N VAL A 209 -0.25 -3.25 -51.51
CA VAL A 209 -0.45 -4.23 -50.44
C VAL A 209 -1.73 -5.04 -50.66
N ASP A 210 -2.85 -4.38 -50.97
CA ASP A 210 -4.14 -5.05 -51.21
C ASP A 210 -4.06 -6.00 -52.42
N ALA A 211 -3.37 -5.61 -53.50
CA ALA A 211 -3.18 -6.47 -54.67
C ALA A 211 -2.36 -7.72 -54.34
N ARG A 212 -1.28 -7.59 -53.56
CA ARG A 212 -0.46 -8.73 -53.15
C ARG A 212 -1.18 -9.66 -52.19
N LEU A 213 -1.85 -9.11 -51.18
CA LEU A 213 -2.62 -9.91 -50.23
C LEU A 213 -3.78 -10.64 -50.91
N LYS A 214 -4.43 -10.01 -51.91
CA LYS A 214 -5.44 -10.66 -52.72
C LYS A 214 -4.87 -11.84 -53.53
N GLU A 215 -3.72 -11.65 -54.17
CA GLU A 215 -3.03 -12.72 -54.93
C GLU A 215 -2.61 -13.89 -54.00
N VAL A 216 -2.11 -13.59 -52.80
CA VAL A 216 -1.81 -14.58 -51.76
C VAL A 216 -3.08 -15.32 -51.34
N GLY A 217 -4.16 -14.61 -51.05
CA GLY A 217 -5.45 -15.17 -50.65
C GLY A 217 -6.06 -16.08 -51.70
N GLU A 218 -6.03 -15.69 -52.98
CA GLU A 218 -6.49 -16.52 -54.10
C GLU A 218 -5.62 -17.77 -54.27
N THR A 219 -4.30 -17.64 -54.14
CA THR A 219 -3.37 -18.78 -54.28
C THR A 219 -3.54 -19.79 -53.14
N VAL A 220 -3.58 -19.33 -51.89
CA VAL A 220 -3.77 -20.16 -50.70
C VAL A 220 -5.20 -20.75 -50.67
N GLY A 221 -6.22 -19.96 -51.02
CA GLY A 221 -7.61 -20.39 -51.06
C GLY A 221 -7.92 -21.40 -52.18
N SER A 222 -7.20 -21.32 -53.30
CA SER A 222 -7.31 -22.34 -54.36
C SER A 222 -6.87 -23.74 -53.90
N PHE A 223 -5.95 -23.80 -52.92
CA PHE A 223 -5.53 -25.04 -52.29
C PHE A 223 -6.57 -25.55 -51.29
N ALA A 224 -7.27 -24.66 -50.58
CA ALA A 224 -8.37 -25.03 -49.69
C ALA A 224 -9.56 -25.70 -50.42
N SER A 225 -9.65 -25.53 -51.74
CA SER A 225 -10.71 -26.09 -52.58
C SER A 225 -10.50 -27.57 -52.94
N THR A 226 -9.39 -28.19 -52.51
CA THR A 226 -9.23 -29.66 -52.62
C THR A 226 -10.15 -30.38 -51.62
N PRO A 227 -10.72 -31.55 -51.98
CA PRO A 227 -11.74 -32.24 -51.16
C PRO A 227 -11.21 -32.82 -49.82
N ASP A 228 -9.97 -32.54 -49.45
CA ASP A 228 -9.40 -32.94 -48.17
C ASP A 228 -9.77 -31.94 -47.07
N PRO A 229 -10.55 -32.34 -46.04
CA PRO A 229 -10.89 -31.45 -44.94
C PRO A 229 -9.65 -30.91 -44.18
N GLY A 230 -8.51 -31.61 -44.23
CA GLY A 230 -7.25 -31.13 -43.65
C GLY A 230 -6.67 -29.90 -44.36
N SER A 231 -6.79 -29.82 -45.69
CA SER A 231 -6.19 -28.72 -46.48
C SER A 231 -6.87 -27.37 -46.25
N SER A 232 -8.17 -27.37 -45.94
CA SER A 232 -8.94 -26.15 -45.66
C SER A 232 -8.54 -25.51 -44.34
N ALA A 233 -8.36 -26.32 -43.29
CA ALA A 233 -7.93 -25.84 -41.97
C ALA A 233 -6.52 -25.23 -42.01
N THR A 234 -5.56 -25.90 -42.67
CA THR A 234 -4.19 -25.39 -42.80
C THR A 234 -4.12 -24.10 -43.60
N ALA A 235 -4.93 -23.97 -44.67
CA ALA A 235 -5.02 -22.73 -45.44
C ALA A 235 -5.58 -21.56 -44.61
N ALA A 236 -6.59 -21.81 -43.79
CA ALA A 236 -7.14 -20.80 -42.88
C ALA A 236 -6.11 -20.37 -41.82
N GLU A 237 -5.34 -21.30 -41.24
CA GLU A 237 -4.26 -20.99 -40.31
C GLU A 237 -3.17 -20.12 -40.95
N ALA A 238 -2.80 -20.38 -42.22
CA ALA A 238 -1.79 -19.59 -42.92
C ALA A 238 -2.25 -18.15 -43.20
N LEU A 239 -3.54 -17.96 -43.52
CA LEU A 239 -4.13 -16.63 -43.68
C LEU A 239 -4.23 -15.89 -42.34
N ALA A 240 -4.65 -16.57 -41.27
CA ALA A 240 -4.66 -16.00 -39.92
C ALA A 240 -3.26 -15.59 -39.45
N ALA A 241 -2.23 -16.39 -39.76
CA ALA A 241 -0.85 -16.03 -39.47
C ALA A 241 -0.37 -14.80 -40.28
N THR A 242 -0.90 -14.62 -41.50
CA THR A 242 -0.62 -13.42 -42.31
C THR A 242 -1.24 -12.17 -41.69
N GLU A 243 -2.49 -12.29 -41.21
CA GLU A 243 -3.16 -11.22 -40.48
C GLU A 243 -2.42 -10.87 -39.18
N ALA A 244 -1.95 -11.87 -38.43
CA ALA A 244 -1.17 -11.66 -37.20
C ALA A 244 0.10 -10.82 -37.42
N VAL A 245 0.81 -11.01 -38.54
CA VAL A 245 1.95 -10.16 -38.92
C VAL A 245 1.51 -8.70 -39.10
N GLN A 246 0.37 -8.46 -39.78
CA GLN A 246 -0.19 -7.12 -39.96
C GLN A 246 -0.63 -6.48 -38.63
N SER A 247 -1.31 -7.24 -37.78
CA SER A 247 -1.72 -6.81 -36.44
C SER A 247 -0.53 -6.46 -35.57
N SER A 248 0.58 -7.19 -35.68
CA SER A 248 1.79 -6.87 -34.90
C SER A 248 2.44 -5.54 -35.30
N VAL A 249 2.39 -5.15 -36.58
CA VAL A 249 2.85 -3.81 -37.02
C VAL A 249 1.88 -2.72 -36.57
N ALA A 250 0.56 -2.97 -36.63
CA ALA A 250 -0.44 -2.04 -36.10
C ALA A 250 -0.23 -1.80 -34.59
N HIS A 251 0.06 -2.86 -33.84
CA HIS A 251 0.38 -2.76 -32.42
C HIS A 251 1.64 -1.93 -32.14
N LEU A 252 2.71 -2.07 -32.93
CA LEU A 252 3.89 -1.20 -32.80
C LEU A 252 3.55 0.28 -32.97
N ILE A 253 2.72 0.61 -33.97
CA ILE A 253 2.29 1.99 -34.20
C ILE A 253 1.51 2.52 -32.99
N GLU A 254 0.60 1.72 -32.45
CA GLU A 254 -0.14 2.04 -31.22
C GLU A 254 0.81 2.29 -30.02
N LEU A 255 1.82 1.45 -29.83
CA LEU A 255 2.82 1.62 -28.77
C LEU A 255 3.59 2.95 -28.93
N HIS A 256 4.04 3.28 -30.15
CA HIS A 256 4.71 4.55 -30.43
C HIS A 256 3.80 5.78 -30.27
N GLU A 257 2.50 5.65 -30.58
CA GLU A 257 1.52 6.72 -30.34
C GLU A 257 1.29 6.94 -28.84
N LYS A 258 1.14 5.86 -28.07
CA LYS A 258 1.04 5.93 -26.60
C LYS A 258 2.29 6.55 -25.97
N GLN A 259 3.48 6.13 -26.41
CA GLN A 259 4.74 6.69 -25.93
C GLN A 259 4.81 8.20 -26.17
N ARG A 260 4.51 8.66 -27.40
CA ARG A 260 4.49 10.08 -27.74
C ARG A 260 3.47 10.88 -26.93
N ALA A 261 2.27 10.32 -26.71
CA ALA A 261 1.24 10.96 -25.90
C ALA A 261 1.68 11.12 -24.44
N LEU A 262 2.34 10.10 -23.86
CA LEU A 262 2.90 10.19 -22.51
C LEU A 262 4.06 11.19 -22.43
N GLU A 263 4.94 11.23 -23.43
CA GLU A 263 6.03 12.22 -23.50
C GLU A 263 5.48 13.67 -23.53
N GLU A 264 4.40 13.90 -24.30
CA GLU A 264 3.71 15.19 -24.31
C GLU A 264 3.10 15.52 -22.94
N GLN A 265 2.48 14.55 -22.28
CA GLN A 265 1.96 14.73 -20.91
C GLN A 265 3.09 15.04 -19.92
N VAL A 266 4.24 14.38 -20.00
CA VAL A 266 5.42 14.70 -19.16
C VAL A 266 5.85 16.14 -19.38
N LEU A 267 5.96 16.59 -20.63
CA LEU A 267 6.32 17.98 -20.95
C LEU A 267 5.30 18.98 -20.40
N GLU A 268 4.00 18.67 -20.51
CA GLU A 268 2.92 19.49 -19.95
C GLU A 268 3.01 19.57 -18.42
N GLN A 269 3.17 18.44 -17.74
CA GLN A 269 3.28 18.39 -16.28
C GLN A 269 4.55 19.09 -15.80
N GLN A 270 5.68 18.95 -16.50
CA GLN A 270 6.91 19.69 -16.21
C GLN A 270 6.74 21.19 -16.40
N ALA A 271 6.06 21.62 -17.47
CA ALA A 271 5.75 23.03 -17.68
C ALA A 271 4.81 23.58 -16.59
N ALA A 272 3.83 22.79 -16.15
CA ALA A 272 2.96 23.14 -15.02
C ALA A 272 3.75 23.23 -13.70
N SER A 273 4.62 22.26 -13.42
CA SER A 273 5.50 22.23 -12.24
C SER A 273 6.40 23.47 -12.17
N ARG A 274 7.01 23.87 -13.30
CA ARG A 274 7.83 25.09 -13.40
C ARG A 274 7.06 26.39 -13.19
N ARG A 275 5.73 26.38 -13.34
CA ARG A 275 4.87 27.55 -13.08
C ARG A 275 4.46 27.66 -11.62
N VAL A 276 4.65 26.62 -10.81
CA VAL A 276 4.32 26.64 -9.38
C VAL A 276 5.24 27.64 -8.69
N THR A 277 4.63 28.62 -8.04
CA THR A 277 5.35 29.72 -7.41
C THR A 277 5.71 29.38 -5.95
N ARG A 278 6.79 29.98 -5.43
CA ARG A 278 7.17 29.81 -4.01
C ARG A 278 6.01 30.08 -3.03
N PRO A 279 5.18 31.14 -3.19
CA PRO A 279 4.02 31.35 -2.32
C PRO A 279 2.97 30.23 -2.38
N GLU A 280 2.81 29.56 -3.53
CA GLU A 280 1.90 28.40 -3.64
C GLU A 280 2.45 27.19 -2.90
N LEU A 281 3.76 26.94 -2.97
CA LEU A 281 4.43 25.90 -2.17
C LEU A 281 4.31 26.19 -0.68
N GLU A 282 4.60 27.42 -0.25
CA GLU A 282 4.43 27.84 1.15
C GLU A 282 2.99 27.66 1.62
N LYS A 283 2.01 27.99 0.77
CA LYS A 283 0.59 27.79 1.08
C LYS A 283 0.23 26.32 1.22
N ALA A 284 0.74 25.45 0.36
CA ALA A 284 0.52 24.01 0.44
C ALA A 284 1.11 23.42 1.74
N LEU A 285 2.37 23.76 2.05
CA LEU A 285 3.03 23.30 3.27
C LEU A 285 2.38 23.87 4.54
N ASN A 286 1.99 25.15 4.55
CA ASN A 286 1.30 25.74 5.69
C ASN A 286 -0.09 25.13 5.94
N ARG A 287 -0.79 24.72 4.88
CA ARG A 287 -2.04 23.95 5.02
C ARG A 287 -1.77 22.62 5.69
N GLU A 288 -0.71 21.92 5.29
CA GLU A 288 -0.32 20.65 5.90
C GLU A 288 0.04 20.80 7.37
N LEU A 289 0.92 21.75 7.70
CA LEU A 289 1.30 22.07 9.07
C LEU A 289 0.07 22.39 9.93
N SER A 290 -0.88 23.16 9.39
CA SER A 290 -2.10 23.54 10.10
C SER A 290 -3.06 22.36 10.28
N ALA A 291 -3.14 21.47 9.28
CA ALA A 291 -3.94 20.26 9.35
C ALA A 291 -3.41 19.30 10.42
N VAL A 292 -2.10 19.01 10.40
CA VAL A 292 -1.46 18.14 11.40
C VAL A 292 -1.53 18.75 12.80
N ALA A 293 -1.26 20.05 12.96
CA ALA A 293 -1.45 20.71 14.25
C ALA A 293 -2.90 20.61 14.76
N GLY A 294 -3.89 20.75 13.87
CA GLY A 294 -5.31 20.56 14.23
C GLY A 294 -5.66 19.14 14.66
N LEU A 295 -5.05 18.13 14.02
CA LEU A 295 -5.20 16.72 14.37
C LEU A 295 -4.53 16.39 15.72
N LEU A 296 -3.34 16.93 15.98
CA LEU A 296 -2.65 16.78 17.26
C LEU A 296 -3.40 17.46 18.41
N ARG A 297 -4.06 18.60 18.16
CA ARG A 297 -4.99 19.20 19.12
C ARG A 297 -6.12 18.25 19.49
N LEU A 298 -6.68 17.58 18.47
CA LEU A 298 -7.76 16.62 18.67
C LEU A 298 -7.26 15.39 19.46
N ALA A 299 -6.07 14.90 19.14
CA ALA A 299 -5.40 13.81 19.85
C ALA A 299 -5.26 14.11 21.36
N ALA A 300 -4.75 15.31 21.70
CA ALA A 300 -4.61 15.74 23.10
C ALA A 300 -5.97 15.83 23.82
N ARG A 301 -7.01 16.33 23.13
CA ARG A 301 -8.37 16.42 23.69
C ARG A 301 -8.99 15.06 24.02
N TYR A 302 -8.69 14.00 23.26
CA TYR A 302 -9.23 12.66 23.54
C TYR A 302 -8.76 12.09 24.87
N VAL A 303 -7.58 12.50 25.34
CA VAL A 303 -7.01 12.09 26.63
C VAL A 303 -7.13 13.18 27.70
N HIS A 304 -7.91 14.23 27.45
CA HIS A 304 -8.08 15.39 28.35
C HIS A 304 -6.74 16.03 28.75
N TYR A 305 -5.83 16.15 27.79
CA TYR A 305 -4.52 16.77 27.98
C TYR A 305 -4.41 18.07 27.17
N SER A 306 -3.61 19.02 27.65
CA SER A 306 -3.32 20.26 26.92
C SER A 306 -2.28 19.99 25.84
N GLU A 307 -2.55 20.43 24.60
CA GLU A 307 -1.67 20.17 23.47
C GLU A 307 -0.29 20.82 23.65
N CYS A 308 0.76 20.08 23.28
CA CYS A 308 2.10 20.62 23.20
C CYS A 308 2.94 19.73 22.28
N ALA A 309 3.63 20.32 21.31
CA ALA A 309 4.58 19.59 20.48
C ALA A 309 5.92 19.36 21.19
N VAL A 310 6.32 20.29 22.08
CA VAL A 310 7.58 20.20 22.81
C VAL A 310 7.47 19.16 23.95
N PRO A 311 8.44 18.25 24.10
CA PRO A 311 8.39 17.18 25.09
C PRO A 311 8.74 17.68 26.50
N VAL A 312 7.76 18.29 27.17
CA VAL A 312 7.92 18.90 28.50
C VAL A 312 7.45 18.04 29.68
N ASP A 313 6.87 16.88 29.38
CA ASP A 313 6.23 16.00 30.36
C ASP A 313 7.11 14.77 30.61
N GLU A 314 7.50 14.53 31.86
CA GLU A 314 8.42 13.42 32.24
C GLU A 314 7.71 12.07 32.41
N ALA A 315 6.40 12.07 32.64
CA ALA A 315 5.62 10.88 32.98
C ALA A 315 4.90 10.24 31.77
N VAL A 316 5.22 10.67 30.54
CA VAL A 316 4.57 10.18 29.31
C VAL A 316 5.50 9.29 28.51
N GLU A 317 4.93 8.25 27.92
CA GLU A 317 5.69 7.34 27.09
C GLU A 317 6.00 8.00 25.75
N PHE A 318 7.25 7.85 25.31
CA PHE A 318 7.70 8.23 23.98
C PHE A 318 7.56 7.06 23.00
N ILE A 319 6.97 7.32 21.83
CA ILE A 319 6.75 6.37 20.74
C ILE A 319 7.76 6.68 19.64
N ASP A 320 8.74 5.80 19.49
CA ASP A 320 9.65 5.78 18.34
C ASP A 320 9.02 5.06 17.14
N ALA A 321 9.70 5.10 15.99
CA ALA A 321 9.21 4.51 14.75
C ALA A 321 9.07 2.98 14.83
N ASP A 322 9.99 2.29 15.52
CA ASP A 322 9.93 0.84 15.71
C ASP A 322 8.71 0.42 16.53
N ARG A 323 8.47 1.07 17.68
CA ARG A 323 7.28 0.81 18.51
C ARG A 323 5.98 1.10 17.76
N ALA A 324 5.97 2.13 16.93
CA ALA A 324 4.83 2.47 16.11
C ALA A 324 4.56 1.38 15.05
N ALA A 325 5.62 0.91 14.37
CA ALA A 325 5.54 -0.18 13.40
C ALA A 325 5.11 -1.50 14.07
N ASP A 326 5.66 -1.85 15.22
CA ASP A 326 5.29 -3.04 15.99
C ASP A 326 3.80 -3.00 16.39
N ALA A 327 3.33 -1.85 16.88
CA ALA A 327 1.93 -1.64 17.20
C ALA A 327 1.04 -1.81 15.94
N MET A 328 1.45 -1.25 14.81
CA MET A 328 0.73 -1.34 13.54
C MET A 328 0.63 -2.78 13.05
N GLN A 329 1.76 -3.48 12.98
CA GLN A 329 1.81 -4.88 12.56
C GLN A 329 0.94 -5.77 13.45
N ARG A 330 0.97 -5.52 14.77
CA ARG A 330 0.10 -6.23 15.71
C ARG A 330 -1.38 -5.99 15.41
N MET A 331 -1.77 -4.75 15.14
CA MET A 331 -3.17 -4.42 14.84
C MET A 331 -3.64 -5.03 13.52
N LEU A 332 -2.82 -4.94 12.47
CA LEU A 332 -3.09 -5.61 11.21
C LEU A 332 -3.24 -7.11 11.41
N ARG A 333 -2.41 -7.74 12.24
CA ARG A 333 -2.49 -9.17 12.55
C ARG A 333 -3.84 -9.58 13.17
N PHE A 334 -4.45 -8.73 13.99
CA PHE A 334 -5.67 -9.03 14.77
C PHE A 334 -6.96 -8.35 14.30
N ASP A 335 -6.89 -7.40 13.35
CA ASP A 335 -8.04 -6.92 12.57
C ASP A 335 -7.70 -7.03 11.07
N PRO A 336 -7.86 -8.22 10.45
CA PRO A 336 -7.66 -8.37 9.01
C PRO A 336 -8.53 -7.45 8.16
N ARG A 337 -9.71 -7.07 8.66
CA ARG A 337 -10.65 -6.19 7.95
C ARG A 337 -10.29 -4.71 8.11
N LEU A 338 -9.19 -4.40 8.80
CA LEU A 338 -8.66 -3.06 8.86
C LEU A 338 -8.16 -2.64 7.49
N ILE A 339 -7.48 -3.52 6.74
CA ILE A 339 -6.99 -3.21 5.38
C ILE A 339 -7.75 -3.95 4.27
N ASP A 340 -8.48 -5.02 4.58
CA ASP A 340 -9.39 -5.66 3.62
C ASP A 340 -10.74 -4.93 3.59
N ASN A 341 -10.76 -3.78 2.91
CA ASN A 341 -11.95 -2.93 2.80
C ASN A 341 -11.95 -2.06 1.52
N PRO A 342 -13.11 -1.52 1.09
CA PRO A 342 -13.21 -0.74 -0.16
C PRO A 342 -12.36 0.53 -0.20
N LEU A 343 -12.13 1.19 0.94
CA LEU A 343 -11.33 2.40 1.00
C LEU A 343 -9.85 2.07 0.77
N ALA A 344 -9.35 1.01 1.42
CA ALA A 344 -7.98 0.53 1.21
C ALA A 344 -7.76 -0.03 -0.20
N ALA A 345 -8.75 -0.70 -0.79
CA ALA A 345 -8.68 -1.14 -2.19
C ALA A 345 -8.56 0.02 -3.17
N ARG A 346 -9.11 1.20 -2.83
CA ARG A 346 -9.10 2.40 -3.69
C ARG A 346 -7.88 3.29 -3.48
N PHE A 347 -7.45 3.48 -2.24
CA PHE A 347 -6.43 4.46 -1.87
C PHE A 347 -5.16 3.84 -1.26
N GLY A 348 -5.08 2.50 -1.21
CA GLY A 348 -4.06 1.80 -0.47
C GLY A 348 -4.33 1.74 1.05
N PRO A 349 -3.56 0.93 1.79
CA PRO A 349 -3.63 0.91 3.25
C PRO A 349 -3.25 2.28 3.83
N PRO A 350 -3.80 2.68 4.99
CA PRO A 350 -3.43 3.95 5.59
C PRO A 350 -1.95 4.00 6.01
N GLU A 351 -1.27 5.12 5.71
CA GLU A 351 0.08 5.38 6.21
C GLU A 351 0.07 5.71 7.70
N LEU A 352 1.16 5.43 8.42
CA LEU A 352 1.32 5.83 9.82
C LEU A 352 2.26 7.04 9.94
N LEU A 353 1.69 8.22 10.19
CA LEU A 353 2.42 9.45 10.45
C LEU A 353 2.74 9.59 11.96
N LEU A 354 4.02 9.65 12.30
CA LEU A 354 4.49 10.11 13.61
C LEU A 354 4.76 11.62 13.59
N ALA A 355 4.18 12.34 14.55
CA ALA A 355 4.28 13.79 14.64
C ALA A 355 4.50 14.28 16.09
N PRO A 356 5.13 15.46 16.29
CA PRO A 356 5.47 15.95 17.62
C PRO A 356 4.22 16.43 18.33
N GLY A 357 3.84 15.76 19.39
CA GLY A 357 2.60 16.06 20.09
C GLY A 357 2.39 15.15 21.28
N ILE A 358 1.22 15.27 21.90
CA ILE A 358 0.77 14.41 22.99
C ILE A 358 -0.69 14.00 22.78
N GLY A 359 -1.00 12.72 22.99
CA GLY A 359 -2.37 12.23 23.03
C GLY A 359 -2.58 10.86 22.40
N ASP A 360 -3.83 10.53 22.12
CA ASP A 360 -4.22 9.31 21.40
C ASP A 360 -4.28 9.56 19.89
N GLY A 361 -3.88 8.56 19.10
CA GLY A 361 -3.83 8.65 17.65
C GLY A 361 -5.18 8.99 17.01
N VAL A 362 -5.12 9.70 15.89
CA VAL A 362 -6.31 10.12 15.14
C VAL A 362 -6.22 9.67 13.69
N PHE A 363 -7.36 9.62 12.99
CA PHE A 363 -7.39 9.30 11.56
C PHE A 363 -7.61 10.56 10.72
N ASP A 364 -6.73 10.77 9.74
CA ASP A 364 -6.81 11.82 8.74
C ASP A 364 -7.46 11.27 7.47
N ALA A 365 -8.76 11.49 7.32
CA ALA A 365 -9.52 11.04 6.16
C ALA A 365 -9.15 11.76 4.86
N SER A 366 -8.48 12.92 4.93
CA SER A 366 -8.10 13.68 3.73
C SER A 366 -6.88 13.10 3.02
N ARG A 367 -5.97 12.50 3.80
CA ARG A 367 -4.75 11.84 3.31
C ARG A 367 -4.73 10.33 3.50
N ASN A 368 -5.82 9.75 4.00
CA ASN A 368 -5.90 8.31 4.31
C ASN A 368 -4.72 7.84 5.18
N ARG A 369 -4.51 8.44 6.35
CA ARG A 369 -3.39 8.09 7.25
C ARG A 369 -3.77 8.14 8.72
N TRP A 370 -3.11 7.34 9.53
CA TRP A 370 -3.12 7.45 10.99
C TRP A 370 -2.09 8.48 11.43
N VAL A 371 -2.50 9.46 12.24
CA VAL A 371 -1.60 10.44 12.85
C VAL A 371 -1.46 10.08 14.32
N VAL A 372 -0.28 9.60 14.70
CA VAL A 372 0.04 9.20 16.07
C VAL A 372 0.98 10.25 16.67
N PRO A 373 0.57 10.93 17.75
CA PRO A 373 1.49 11.78 18.51
C PRO A 373 2.60 10.93 19.11
N GLN A 374 3.83 11.41 19.04
CA GLN A 374 4.98 10.69 19.60
C GLN A 374 4.96 10.55 21.11
N ARG A 375 4.14 11.32 21.83
CA ARG A 375 3.95 11.15 23.26
C ARG A 375 2.54 10.68 23.52
N CYS A 376 2.40 9.67 24.35
CA CYS A 376 1.10 9.17 24.77
C CYS A 376 1.04 9.02 26.29
N THR A 377 -0.15 9.15 26.85
CA THR A 377 -0.39 8.98 28.28
C THR A 377 -0.56 7.52 28.69
N ARG A 378 -0.55 6.61 27.71
CA ARG A 378 -0.78 5.17 27.91
C ARG A 378 0.30 4.35 27.21
N SER A 379 0.05 3.89 25.97
CA SER A 379 1.03 3.14 25.17
C SER A 379 0.86 3.37 23.67
N ALA A 380 1.90 3.03 22.90
CA ALA A 380 1.87 3.07 21.43
C ALA A 380 0.71 2.26 20.84
N ALA A 381 0.48 1.06 21.37
CA ALA A 381 -0.60 0.18 20.93
C ALA A 381 -2.00 0.78 21.20
N GLU A 382 -2.20 1.43 22.34
CA GLU A 382 -3.48 2.09 22.64
C GLU A 382 -3.71 3.33 21.76
N SER A 383 -2.68 4.15 21.59
CA SER A 383 -2.74 5.35 20.76
C SER A 383 -3.07 4.99 19.29
N LEU A 384 -2.41 3.97 18.75
CA LEU A 384 -2.69 3.50 17.39
C LEU A 384 -4.06 2.80 17.30
N ALA A 385 -4.45 2.00 18.31
CA ALA A 385 -5.79 1.38 18.36
C ALA A 385 -6.90 2.42 18.29
N HIS A 386 -6.71 3.57 18.93
CA HIS A 386 -7.61 4.70 18.83
C HIS A 386 -7.72 5.25 17.39
N ALA A 387 -6.58 5.44 16.70
CA ALA A 387 -6.59 5.87 15.30
C ALA A 387 -7.28 4.87 14.36
N ALA A 388 -7.01 3.57 14.54
CA ALA A 388 -7.58 2.52 13.69
C ALA A 388 -9.10 2.35 13.87
N VAL A 389 -9.63 2.46 15.09
CA VAL A 389 -11.09 2.39 15.27
C VAL A 389 -11.78 3.61 14.68
N LEU A 390 -11.14 4.79 14.69
CA LEU A 390 -11.65 5.96 13.98
C LEU A 390 -11.67 5.74 12.47
N TYR A 391 -10.64 5.09 11.92
CA TYR A 391 -10.60 4.67 10.53
C TYR A 391 -11.72 3.68 10.18
N ARG A 392 -11.95 2.66 11.01
CA ARG A 392 -13.08 1.70 10.86
C ARG A 392 -14.43 2.42 10.86
N LEU A 393 -14.60 3.40 11.73
CA LEU A 393 -15.82 4.22 11.80
C LEU A 393 -15.99 5.11 10.55
N GLU A 394 -14.90 5.57 9.95
CA GLU A 394 -14.94 6.35 8.70
C GLU A 394 -15.38 5.47 7.53
N ILE A 395 -14.78 4.28 7.38
CA ILE A 395 -15.18 3.27 6.38
C ILE A 395 -16.65 2.90 6.58
N ASP A 396 -17.05 2.65 7.83
CA ASP A 396 -18.43 2.31 8.16
C ASP A 396 -19.41 3.40 7.72
N SER A 397 -19.03 4.67 7.92
CA SER A 397 -19.86 5.82 7.56
C SER A 397 -19.93 6.06 6.05
N LYS A 398 -18.83 5.90 5.31
CA LYS A 398 -18.74 6.23 3.87
C LYS A 398 -19.13 5.06 2.95
N GLU A 399 -18.67 3.84 3.28
CA GLU A 399 -18.73 2.69 2.37
C GLU A 399 -19.72 1.62 2.84
N MET A 400 -19.88 1.43 4.16
CA MET A 400 -20.67 0.30 4.71
C MET A 400 -22.04 0.71 5.28
N LYS A 401 -22.52 1.92 5.00
CA LYS A 401 -23.86 2.40 5.43
C LYS A 401 -24.13 2.23 6.94
N LYS A 402 -23.10 2.39 7.77
CA LYS A 402 -23.14 2.27 9.24
C LYS A 402 -23.42 0.86 9.76
N ALA A 403 -23.14 -0.18 8.96
CA ALA A 403 -23.37 -1.58 9.32
C ALA A 403 -22.59 -2.04 10.56
N LEU A 404 -21.34 -1.59 10.74
CA LEU A 404 -20.53 -1.93 11.91
C LEU A 404 -21.18 -1.41 13.18
N LEU A 405 -21.51 -0.11 13.21
CA LEU A 405 -22.12 0.52 14.39
C LEU A 405 -23.54 0.00 14.65
N ALA A 406 -24.31 -0.31 13.60
CA ALA A 406 -25.63 -0.94 13.73
C ALA A 406 -25.52 -2.34 14.36
N SER A 407 -24.62 -3.19 13.84
CA SER A 407 -24.35 -4.51 14.41
C SER A 407 -23.90 -4.41 15.87
N TYR A 408 -23.04 -3.45 16.20
CA TYR A 408 -22.56 -3.21 17.58
C TYR A 408 -23.70 -2.86 18.55
N ARG A 409 -24.71 -2.11 18.08
CA ARG A 409 -25.91 -1.77 18.84
C ARG A 409 -26.83 -2.99 19.03
N GLU A 410 -27.10 -3.71 17.94
CA GLU A 410 -28.15 -4.73 17.89
C GLU A 410 -27.71 -6.06 18.52
N SER A 411 -26.45 -6.45 18.28
CA SER A 411 -25.90 -7.73 18.70
C SER A 411 -25.54 -7.78 20.19
N ILE A 412 -25.21 -6.64 20.80
CA ILE A 412 -24.79 -6.57 22.20
C ILE A 412 -25.96 -6.03 23.04
N PRO A 413 -26.57 -6.85 23.93
CA PRO A 413 -27.76 -6.44 24.70
C PRO A 413 -27.58 -5.13 25.48
N ALA A 414 -26.39 -4.91 26.06
CA ALA A 414 -26.07 -3.69 26.81
C ALA A 414 -26.12 -2.40 25.95
N ASN A 415 -25.91 -2.52 24.64
CA ASN A 415 -25.86 -1.38 23.72
C ASN A 415 -27.21 -1.05 23.07
N ARG A 416 -28.20 -1.96 23.11
CA ARG A 416 -29.51 -1.78 22.44
C ARG A 416 -30.25 -0.51 22.87
N ASN A 417 -30.12 -0.13 24.14
CA ASN A 417 -30.78 1.02 24.72
C ASN A 417 -29.98 2.34 24.58
N VAL A 418 -28.78 2.30 23.99
CA VAL A 418 -27.94 3.48 23.79
C VAL A 418 -28.46 4.30 22.59
N ARG A 419 -29.30 5.31 22.90
CA ARG A 419 -29.91 6.19 21.89
C ARG A 419 -28.91 7.14 21.22
N ALA A 420 -27.93 7.63 21.97
CA ALA A 420 -26.96 8.59 21.47
C ALA A 420 -25.84 7.90 20.67
N ASN A 421 -25.74 8.20 19.37
CA ASN A 421 -24.67 7.67 18.51
C ASN A 421 -23.26 8.03 19.02
N LEU A 422 -23.09 9.22 19.58
CA LEU A 422 -21.80 9.64 20.15
C LEU A 422 -21.36 8.71 21.29
N LYS A 423 -22.26 8.41 22.22
CA LYS A 423 -21.98 7.47 23.33
C LYS A 423 -21.66 6.07 22.82
N LEU A 424 -22.36 5.60 21.79
CA LEU A 424 -22.10 4.30 21.19
C LEU A 424 -20.72 4.24 20.52
N ARG A 425 -20.30 5.30 19.82
CA ARG A 425 -18.96 5.42 19.24
C ARG A 425 -17.89 5.40 20.34
N THR A 426 -18.07 6.17 21.41
CA THR A 426 -17.14 6.18 22.55
C THR A 426 -17.02 4.79 23.21
N ASN A 427 -18.14 4.09 23.38
CA ASN A 427 -18.12 2.70 23.88
C ASN A 427 -17.33 1.79 22.94
N LEU A 428 -17.61 1.83 21.63
CA LEU A 428 -16.89 1.02 20.65
C LEU A 428 -15.39 1.32 20.65
N ILE A 429 -14.99 2.60 20.72
CA ILE A 429 -13.58 3.01 20.77
C ILE A 429 -12.90 2.38 21.99
N ARG A 430 -13.47 2.54 23.18
CA ARG A 430 -12.93 1.96 24.40
C ARG A 430 -12.84 0.44 24.32
N ASP A 431 -13.90 -0.22 23.86
CA ASP A 431 -13.96 -1.67 23.82
C ASP A 431 -13.03 -2.24 22.73
N TYR A 432 -12.79 -1.50 21.64
CA TYR A 432 -11.80 -1.82 20.61
C TYR A 432 -10.36 -1.67 21.11
N ILE A 433 -10.07 -0.61 21.88
CA ILE A 433 -8.75 -0.45 22.51
C ILE A 433 -8.48 -1.64 23.43
N ASN A 434 -9.41 -1.96 24.34
CA ASN A 434 -9.30 -3.13 25.22
C ASN A 434 -9.17 -4.44 24.43
N TRP A 435 -9.89 -4.57 23.31
CA TRP A 435 -9.75 -5.71 22.42
C TRP A 435 -8.30 -5.83 21.92
N MET A 436 -7.78 -4.76 21.32
CA MET A 436 -6.46 -4.75 20.70
C MET A 436 -5.31 -4.89 21.68
N THR A 437 -5.43 -4.30 22.88
CA THR A 437 -4.31 -4.23 23.83
C THR A 437 -4.35 -5.28 24.91
N LEU A 438 -5.53 -5.78 25.32
CA LEU A 438 -5.67 -6.72 26.43
C LEU A 438 -6.21 -8.09 25.97
N GLU A 439 -7.34 -8.14 25.26
CA GLU A 439 -7.97 -9.42 24.87
C GLU A 439 -7.10 -10.24 23.90
N THR A 440 -6.33 -9.58 23.03
CA THR A 440 -5.37 -10.26 22.13
C THR A 440 -4.24 -10.97 22.90
N PHE A 441 -3.91 -10.51 24.12
CA PHE A 441 -2.99 -11.18 25.05
C PHE A 441 -3.68 -12.21 25.97
N GLY A 442 -4.96 -12.48 25.73
CA GLY A 442 -5.72 -13.46 26.52
C GLY A 442 -6.29 -12.91 27.82
N GLU A 443 -6.22 -11.60 28.06
CA GLU A 443 -6.89 -10.98 29.21
C GLU A 443 -8.39 -10.81 28.94
N GLU A 444 -9.22 -11.41 29.80
CA GLU A 444 -10.66 -11.49 29.62
C GLU A 444 -11.40 -10.25 30.18
N VAL A 445 -11.10 -9.08 29.64
CA VAL A 445 -11.59 -7.79 30.16
C VAL A 445 -12.99 -7.43 29.63
N LEU A 446 -13.33 -7.86 28.41
CA LEU A 446 -14.63 -7.60 27.81
C LEU A 446 -15.68 -8.61 28.29
N SER A 447 -16.95 -8.19 28.33
CA SER A 447 -18.05 -9.13 28.57
C SER A 447 -18.11 -10.17 27.45
N ARG A 448 -18.69 -11.33 27.76
CA ARG A 448 -18.81 -12.43 26.81
C ARG A 448 -19.47 -12.01 25.50
N GLU A 449 -20.59 -11.28 25.56
CA GLU A 449 -21.33 -10.85 24.37
C GLU A 449 -20.52 -9.88 23.51
N THR A 450 -19.80 -8.94 24.14
CA THR A 450 -18.92 -8.00 23.45
C THR A 450 -17.76 -8.74 22.81
N ARG A 451 -17.11 -9.66 23.54
CA ARG A 451 -16.03 -10.50 23.01
C ARG A 451 -16.47 -11.33 21.81
N GLU A 452 -17.60 -12.02 21.90
CA GLU A 452 -18.17 -12.78 20.79
C GLU A 452 -18.50 -11.90 19.57
N TRP A 453 -18.86 -10.64 19.79
CA TRP A 453 -19.06 -9.69 18.70
C TRP A 453 -17.74 -9.33 18.02
N PHE A 454 -16.69 -9.02 18.79
CA PHE A 454 -15.34 -8.75 18.25
C PHE A 454 -14.78 -9.95 17.49
N GLU A 455 -14.97 -11.17 18.00
CA GLU A 455 -14.57 -12.41 17.32
C GLU A 455 -15.22 -12.59 15.95
N ARG A 456 -16.45 -12.11 15.78
CA ARG A 456 -17.20 -12.20 14.52
C ARG A 456 -16.88 -11.07 13.54
N HIS A 457 -16.60 -9.86 14.06
CA HIS A 457 -16.55 -8.65 13.24
C HIS A 457 -15.15 -8.11 13.00
N ILE A 458 -14.22 -8.38 13.92
CA ILE A 458 -12.88 -7.79 13.97
C ILE A 458 -11.80 -8.87 13.92
N ALA A 459 -11.89 -9.91 14.76
CA ALA A 459 -10.83 -10.91 14.91
C ALA A 459 -10.50 -11.69 13.64
N PRO A 460 -9.30 -12.29 13.55
CA PRO A 460 -8.98 -13.27 12.52
C PRO A 460 -9.89 -14.51 12.60
N ASN A 461 -10.04 -15.23 11.49
CA ASN A 461 -10.81 -16.47 11.50
C ASN A 461 -10.03 -17.56 12.26
N LYS A 462 -10.52 -17.93 13.46
CA LYS A 462 -9.90 -18.97 14.29
C LYS A 462 -9.87 -20.36 13.64
N ASN A 463 -10.72 -20.60 12.64
CA ASN A 463 -10.84 -21.88 11.93
C ASN A 463 -9.95 -21.95 10.68
N GLU A 464 -9.12 -20.95 10.42
CA GLU A 464 -8.19 -20.95 9.30
C GLU A 464 -6.75 -20.94 9.81
N PRO A 465 -5.78 -21.38 8.98
CA PRO A 465 -4.37 -21.12 9.21
C PRO A 465 -4.11 -19.66 9.53
N TRP A 466 -3.09 -19.43 10.35
CA TRP A 466 -2.56 -18.10 10.56
C TRP A 466 -2.10 -17.54 9.21
N GLN A 467 -2.67 -16.40 8.80
CA GLN A 467 -2.32 -15.72 7.55
C GLN A 467 -1.47 -14.48 7.83
N PRO A 468 -0.27 -14.36 7.24
CA PRO A 468 0.48 -13.11 7.18
C PRO A 468 -0.39 -11.97 6.61
N PRO A 469 -0.37 -10.75 7.20
CA PRO A 469 -1.15 -9.60 6.73
C PRO A 469 -0.99 -9.27 5.24
N GLU A 470 0.21 -9.41 4.71
CA GLU A 470 0.60 -9.11 3.32
C GLU A 470 -0.12 -9.97 2.28
N TYR A 471 -0.53 -11.20 2.62
CA TYR A 471 -1.24 -12.08 1.68
C TYR A 471 -2.74 -11.79 1.59
N ARG A 472 -3.27 -10.92 2.47
CA ARG A 472 -4.71 -10.69 2.57
C ARG A 472 -5.18 -9.79 1.43
N GLY A 473 -6.30 -10.16 0.81
CA GLY A 473 -6.86 -9.43 -0.34
C GLY A 473 -6.11 -9.68 -1.66
N MET A 474 -5.02 -10.46 -1.66
CA MET A 474 -4.36 -10.87 -2.89
C MET A 474 -5.28 -11.80 -3.71
N ASN A 475 -5.34 -11.57 -5.02
CA ASN A 475 -6.01 -12.47 -5.95
C ASN A 475 -5.11 -13.67 -6.32
N GLU A 476 -5.68 -14.67 -6.99
CA GLU A 476 -4.97 -15.91 -7.35
C GLU A 476 -3.68 -15.65 -8.16
N TYR A 477 -3.68 -14.65 -9.05
CA TYR A 477 -2.50 -14.29 -9.83
C TYR A 477 -1.38 -13.72 -8.95
N GLN A 478 -1.73 -12.80 -8.04
CA GLN A 478 -0.79 -12.22 -7.08
C GLN A 478 -0.19 -13.28 -6.16
N LEU A 479 -1.02 -14.20 -5.64
CA LEU A 479 -0.55 -15.30 -4.79
C LEU A 479 0.43 -16.23 -5.53
N LYS A 480 0.21 -16.50 -6.83
CA LYS A 480 1.12 -17.30 -7.65
C LYS A 480 2.44 -16.58 -7.94
N ALA A 481 2.38 -15.27 -8.17
CA ALA A 481 3.58 -14.46 -8.38
C ALA A 481 4.45 -14.45 -7.10
N GLU A 482 3.84 -14.15 -5.96
CA GLU A 482 4.49 -14.17 -4.64
C GLU A 482 5.10 -15.54 -4.32
N LEU A 483 4.37 -16.63 -4.59
CA LEU A 483 4.86 -17.98 -4.38
C LEU A 483 6.12 -18.26 -5.22
N LYS A 484 6.15 -17.79 -6.47
CA LYS A 484 7.31 -17.94 -7.35
C LYS A 484 8.51 -17.14 -6.84
N GLU A 485 8.30 -15.92 -6.37
CA GLU A 485 9.38 -15.09 -5.82
C GLU A 485 9.97 -15.71 -4.56
N LEU A 486 9.12 -16.23 -3.66
CA LEU A 486 9.58 -16.91 -2.46
C LEU A 486 10.38 -18.17 -2.78
N ASP A 487 9.98 -18.97 -3.78
CA ASP A 487 10.72 -20.19 -4.18
C ASP A 487 12.19 -19.93 -4.56
N GLU A 488 12.55 -18.68 -4.88
CA GLU A 488 13.93 -18.28 -5.21
C GLU A 488 14.77 -17.85 -3.99
N LEU A 489 14.15 -17.69 -2.80
CA LEU A 489 14.82 -17.24 -1.58
C LEU A 489 15.50 -18.37 -0.79
N VAL A 490 16.38 -17.97 0.14
CA VAL A 490 17.07 -18.89 1.05
C VAL A 490 16.08 -19.55 2.01
N GLU A 491 16.16 -20.88 2.11
CA GLU A 491 15.29 -21.67 2.98
C GLU A 491 15.44 -21.27 4.45
N SER A 492 14.31 -20.93 5.08
CA SER A 492 14.18 -20.62 6.50
C SER A 492 12.82 -21.07 7.03
N ALA A 493 12.62 -21.07 8.35
CA ALA A 493 11.33 -21.44 8.93
C ALA A 493 10.19 -20.51 8.48
N ASP A 494 10.44 -19.21 8.40
CA ASP A 494 9.47 -18.21 7.91
C ASP A 494 9.16 -18.42 6.41
N HIS A 495 10.19 -18.67 5.62
CA HIS A 495 10.06 -18.98 4.19
C HIS A 495 9.19 -20.21 3.91
N GLU A 496 9.46 -21.34 4.58
CA GLU A 496 8.66 -22.56 4.42
C GLU A 496 7.21 -22.39 4.91
N TYR A 497 7.02 -21.65 5.99
CA TYR A 497 5.69 -21.31 6.50
C TYR A 497 4.91 -20.47 5.49
N ARG A 498 5.53 -19.43 4.91
CA ARG A 498 4.93 -18.56 3.90
C ARG A 498 4.50 -19.31 2.64
N ILE A 499 5.38 -20.15 2.10
CA ILE A 499 5.06 -21.04 0.98
C ILE A 499 3.86 -21.93 1.31
N GLY A 500 3.87 -22.59 2.48
CA GLY A 500 2.76 -23.44 2.91
C GLY A 500 1.43 -22.69 3.00
N VAL A 501 1.44 -21.45 3.51
CA VAL A 501 0.22 -20.61 3.58
C VAL A 501 -0.27 -20.23 2.18
N LEU A 502 0.61 -19.83 1.26
CA LEU A 502 0.24 -19.48 -0.12
C LEU A 502 -0.33 -20.68 -0.87
N GLU A 503 0.30 -21.85 -0.76
CA GLU A 503 -0.20 -23.09 -1.36
C GLU A 503 -1.58 -23.45 -0.80
N TRP A 504 -1.81 -23.27 0.51
CA TRP A 504 -3.12 -23.45 1.11
C TRP A 504 -4.15 -22.46 0.55
N MET A 505 -3.79 -21.18 0.41
CA MET A 505 -4.70 -20.17 -0.14
C MET A 505 -5.09 -20.48 -1.59
N LEU A 506 -4.18 -21.04 -2.38
CA LEU A 506 -4.42 -21.48 -3.76
C LEU A 506 -5.21 -22.80 -3.85
N ALA A 507 -5.25 -23.60 -2.78
CA ALA A 507 -5.82 -24.94 -2.76
C ALA A 507 -6.75 -25.19 -1.56
N ARG A 508 -7.51 -24.17 -1.12
CA ARG A 508 -8.27 -24.17 0.13
C ARG A 508 -9.22 -25.36 0.32
N GLU A 509 -9.78 -25.86 -0.78
CA GLU A 509 -10.77 -26.95 -0.78
C GLU A 509 -10.18 -28.30 -1.21
N ASP A 510 -8.90 -28.35 -1.59
CA ASP A 510 -8.24 -29.56 -2.08
C ASP A 510 -7.50 -30.27 -0.93
N GLU A 511 -8.19 -31.23 -0.30
CA GLU A 511 -7.62 -32.04 0.78
C GLU A 511 -6.32 -32.75 0.38
N GLN A 512 -6.18 -33.16 -0.89
CA GLN A 512 -5.00 -33.86 -1.37
C GLN A 512 -3.81 -32.91 -1.47
N ALA A 513 -4.01 -31.73 -2.07
CA ALA A 513 -2.98 -30.68 -2.08
C ALA A 513 -2.56 -30.26 -0.67
N ILE A 514 -3.50 -30.16 0.27
CA ILE A 514 -3.19 -29.85 1.67
C ILE A 514 -2.29 -30.93 2.29
N ARG A 515 -2.58 -32.22 2.04
CA ARG A 515 -1.77 -33.34 2.56
C ARG A 515 -0.39 -33.43 1.93
N GLU A 516 -0.31 -33.23 0.61
CA GLU A 516 0.89 -33.54 -0.17
C GLU A 516 1.85 -32.35 -0.32
N ARG A 517 1.34 -31.12 -0.24
CA ARG A 517 2.14 -29.90 -0.45
C ARG A 517 2.18 -29.02 0.81
N VAL A 518 1.02 -28.62 1.32
CA VAL A 518 0.93 -27.64 2.42
C VAL A 518 1.48 -28.18 3.75
N LEU A 519 0.98 -29.31 4.24
CA LEU A 519 1.39 -29.84 5.54
C LEU A 519 2.89 -30.15 5.61
N PRO A 520 3.53 -30.76 4.60
CA PRO A 520 4.98 -30.94 4.57
C PRO A 520 5.76 -29.62 4.72
N ARG A 521 5.32 -28.54 4.08
CA ARG A 521 5.93 -27.20 4.22
C ARG A 521 5.82 -26.67 5.64
N LEU A 522 4.63 -26.74 6.24
CA LEU A 522 4.43 -26.32 7.62
C LEU A 522 5.22 -27.17 8.62
N ASP A 523 5.31 -28.49 8.42
CA ASP A 523 6.10 -29.39 9.26
C ASP A 523 7.61 -29.12 9.14
N ARG A 524 8.07 -28.77 7.93
CA ARG A 524 9.45 -28.33 7.70
C ARG A 524 9.74 -27.02 8.43
N ALA A 525 8.85 -26.03 8.36
CA ALA A 525 8.97 -24.79 9.13
C ALA A 525 9.11 -25.04 10.64
N ILE A 526 8.28 -25.92 11.21
CA ILE A 526 8.32 -26.32 12.63
C ILE A 526 9.64 -27.05 12.98
N THR A 527 10.25 -27.74 12.01
CA THR A 527 11.52 -28.45 12.21
C THR A 527 12.70 -27.48 12.15
N LEU A 528 12.65 -26.49 11.26
CA LEU A 528 13.67 -25.45 11.12
C LEU A 528 13.67 -24.49 12.32
N ASP A 529 12.50 -24.16 12.85
CA ASP A 529 12.35 -23.38 14.08
C ASP A 529 11.22 -23.96 14.94
N ALA A 530 11.61 -24.60 16.04
CA ALA A 530 10.70 -25.26 16.95
C ALA A 530 9.87 -24.28 17.80
N ASP A 531 10.34 -23.04 17.93
CA ASP A 531 9.73 -21.98 18.75
C ASP A 531 8.84 -21.07 17.90
N PHE A 532 8.77 -21.27 16.58
CA PHE A 532 7.92 -20.49 15.69
C PHE A 532 6.44 -20.90 15.80
N PRO A 533 5.56 -20.08 16.43
CA PRO A 533 4.22 -20.55 16.80
C PRO A 533 3.24 -20.62 15.63
N ALA A 534 3.44 -19.78 14.61
CA ALA A 534 2.51 -19.65 13.49
C ALA A 534 2.33 -20.96 12.69
N PRO A 535 3.39 -21.65 12.22
CA PRO A 535 3.23 -22.92 11.53
C PRO A 535 2.65 -24.02 12.42
N VAL A 536 2.93 -24.02 13.74
CA VAL A 536 2.36 -24.98 14.69
C VAL A 536 0.83 -24.86 14.76
N TYR A 537 0.31 -23.63 14.91
CA TYR A 537 -1.13 -23.38 14.91
C TYR A 537 -1.77 -23.76 13.56
N SER A 538 -1.16 -23.29 12.46
CA SER A 538 -1.66 -23.53 11.10
C SER A 538 -1.73 -25.02 10.75
N ALA A 539 -0.70 -25.79 11.07
CA ALA A 539 -0.69 -27.24 10.84
C ALA A 539 -1.76 -27.95 11.70
N ALA A 540 -1.97 -27.52 12.94
CA ALA A 540 -3.01 -28.09 13.81
C ALA A 540 -4.42 -27.87 13.24
N ILE A 541 -4.72 -26.66 12.74
CA ILE A 541 -5.99 -26.34 12.08
C ILE A 541 -6.22 -27.20 10.84
N LEU A 542 -5.21 -27.33 9.96
CA LEU A 542 -5.36 -28.12 8.73
C LEU A 542 -5.53 -29.60 9.04
N ARG A 543 -4.83 -30.14 10.04
CA ARG A 543 -5.03 -31.51 10.52
C ARG A 543 -6.43 -31.73 11.09
N MET A 544 -6.97 -30.75 11.81
CA MET A 544 -8.36 -30.79 12.29
C MET A 544 -9.35 -30.87 11.13
N HIS A 545 -9.18 -30.05 10.07
CA HIS A 545 -10.01 -30.10 8.87
C HIS A 545 -9.92 -31.45 8.14
N LEU A 546 -8.71 -32.02 8.07
CA LEU A 546 -8.46 -33.35 7.51
C LEU A 546 -8.86 -34.50 8.45
N LYS A 547 -9.47 -34.22 9.60
CA LYS A 547 -9.92 -35.18 10.61
C LYS A 547 -8.79 -36.03 11.24
N ASP A 548 -7.54 -35.57 11.18
CA ASP A 548 -6.40 -36.12 11.92
C ASP A 548 -6.36 -35.51 13.34
N PHE A 549 -7.41 -35.82 14.13
CA PHE A 549 -7.65 -35.17 15.43
C PHE A 549 -6.53 -35.39 16.44
N GLN A 550 -5.85 -36.54 16.40
CA GLN A 550 -4.75 -36.84 17.33
C GLN A 550 -3.57 -35.88 17.11
N LYS A 551 -3.16 -35.68 15.85
CA LYS A 551 -2.09 -34.72 15.54
C LYS A 551 -2.54 -33.28 15.72
N ALA A 552 -3.81 -32.98 15.44
CA ALA A 552 -4.37 -31.65 15.71
C ALA A 552 -4.32 -31.30 17.20
N ILE A 553 -4.76 -32.21 18.08
CA ILE A 553 -4.69 -32.04 19.55
C ILE A 553 -3.25 -31.84 20.02
N ALA A 554 -2.31 -32.64 19.51
CA ALA A 554 -0.89 -32.49 19.85
C ALA A 554 -0.35 -31.11 19.41
N GLY A 555 -0.69 -30.67 18.20
CA GLY A 555 -0.33 -29.35 17.68
C GLY A 555 -0.90 -28.20 18.51
N PHE A 556 -2.19 -28.24 18.86
CA PHE A 556 -2.81 -27.21 19.71
C PHE A 556 -2.18 -27.14 21.10
N ARG A 557 -1.86 -28.29 21.72
CA ARG A 557 -1.15 -28.31 23.02
C ARG A 557 0.22 -27.66 22.91
N ARG A 558 1.02 -28.06 21.92
CA ARG A 558 2.33 -27.47 21.67
C ARG A 558 2.22 -25.95 21.43
N PHE A 559 1.24 -25.49 20.67
CA PHE A 559 1.02 -24.07 20.45
C PHE A 559 0.74 -23.32 21.76
N THR A 560 -0.12 -23.88 22.63
CA THR A 560 -0.43 -23.26 23.93
C THR A 560 0.75 -23.25 24.89
N GLU A 561 1.72 -24.15 24.74
CA GLU A 561 2.98 -24.14 25.49
C GLU A 561 3.91 -23.01 25.00
N LEU A 562 3.97 -22.79 23.69
CA LEU A 562 4.77 -21.71 23.08
C LEU A 562 4.21 -20.31 23.40
N VAL A 563 2.88 -20.14 23.38
CA VAL A 563 2.24 -18.82 23.53
C VAL A 563 1.15 -18.86 24.63
N PRO A 564 1.48 -19.11 25.90
CA PRO A 564 0.50 -19.46 26.94
C PRO A 564 -0.56 -18.38 27.22
N ARG A 565 -0.27 -17.12 26.88
CA ARG A 565 -1.15 -15.98 27.11
C ARG A 565 -1.40 -15.21 25.82
N SER A 566 -2.32 -15.73 25.02
CA SER A 566 -2.80 -15.05 23.82
C SER A 566 -4.25 -15.44 23.51
N TRP A 567 -4.92 -14.60 22.72
CA TRP A 567 -6.22 -14.94 22.15
C TRP A 567 -6.16 -16.25 21.36
N TRP A 568 -5.11 -16.44 20.55
CA TRP A 568 -4.91 -17.66 19.77
C TRP A 568 -4.81 -18.91 20.64
N SER A 569 -4.17 -18.83 21.81
CA SER A 569 -4.07 -19.97 22.71
C SER A 569 -5.41 -20.31 23.37
N ARG A 570 -6.23 -19.31 23.69
CA ARG A 570 -7.62 -19.57 24.10
C ARG A 570 -8.39 -20.30 23.01
N LYS A 571 -8.23 -19.87 21.75
CA LYS A 571 -8.89 -20.53 20.60
C LYS A 571 -8.35 -21.93 20.33
N ALA A 572 -7.05 -22.15 20.46
CA ALA A 572 -6.46 -23.48 20.40
C ALA A 572 -7.05 -24.41 21.49
N ILE A 573 -7.26 -23.91 22.72
CA ILE A 573 -7.91 -24.69 23.80
C ILE A 573 -9.37 -25.00 23.45
N GLU A 574 -10.14 -24.01 22.99
CA GLU A 574 -11.52 -24.21 22.53
C GLU A 574 -11.59 -25.27 21.44
N LEU A 575 -10.77 -25.17 20.38
CA LEU A 575 -10.75 -26.10 19.26
C LEU A 575 -10.25 -27.49 19.67
N CYS A 576 -9.26 -27.57 20.55
CA CYS A 576 -8.81 -28.83 21.13
C CYS A 576 -9.95 -29.54 21.90
N ALA A 577 -10.85 -28.79 22.55
CA ALA A 577 -12.00 -29.37 23.23
C ALA A 577 -13.05 -29.92 22.24
N HIS A 578 -13.19 -29.34 21.05
CA HIS A 578 -14.08 -29.86 19.99
C HIS A 578 -13.52 -31.12 19.31
N CYS A 579 -12.20 -31.33 19.35
CA CYS A 579 -11.55 -32.52 18.80
C CYS A 579 -11.63 -33.76 19.70
N ARG A 580 -12.01 -33.59 20.97
CA ARG A 580 -12.18 -34.67 21.95
C ARG A 580 -13.64 -35.11 21.99
#